data_AF-A0A956XR70-F1
#
_entry.id   AF-A0A956XR70-F1
#
_cell.length_a   1.000
_cell.length_b   1.000
_cell.length_c   1.000
_cell.angle_alpha   90.00
_cell.angle_beta   90.00
_cell.angle_gamma   90.00
#
_symmetry.space_group_name_H-M   'P 1'
#
loop_
_entity.id
_entity.type
_entity.pdbx_description
1 polymer ?
#
loop_
_entity_poly.entity_id
_entity_poly.type
_entity_poly.pdbx_seq_one_letter_code
_entity_poly.pdbx_strand_id
1 'polypeptide(L)' 'VSGFHAEITQAPDGYTITNISRMSKIVVDSLELSPGEAAPLAQDSQLFIGKVELMVEVID' A
#
# COMPACT_ATOMS: atom_id res chain seq x y z
N VAL A 1 -8.91 0.74 13.06
CA VAL A 1 -7.49 0.32 13.12
C VAL A 1 -6.71 1.49 13.69
N SER A 2 -6.06 1.38 14.86
CA SER A 2 -5.36 2.51 15.49
C SER A 2 -3.87 2.47 15.14
N GLY A 3 -3.43 3.29 14.19
CA GLY A 3 -2.04 3.44 13.77
C GLY A 3 -1.90 3.66 12.26
N PHE A 4 -0.85 4.36 11.83
CA PHE A 4 -0.50 4.48 10.41
C PHE A 4 0.03 3.14 9.89
N HIS A 5 -0.47 2.68 8.74
CA HIS A 5 -0.09 1.39 8.16
C HIS A 5 0.70 1.56 6.86
N ALA A 6 0.24 2.42 5.97
CA ALA A 6 0.85 2.71 4.69
C ALA A 6 0.98 4.21 4.49
N GLU A 7 1.97 4.63 3.69
CA GLU A 7 2.06 5.95 3.09
C GLU A 7 1.99 5.80 1.57
N ILE A 8 1.20 6.64 0.90
CA ILE A 8 1.13 6.69 -0.56
C ILE A 8 1.74 8.00 -1.02
N THR A 9 2.72 7.92 -1.92
CA THR A 9 3.48 9.07 -2.42
C THR A 9 3.44 9.11 -3.94
N GLN A 10 3.30 10.30 -4.52
CA GLN A 10 3.38 10.48 -5.96
C GLN A 10 4.84 10.36 -6.44
N ALA A 11 5.05 9.55 -7.47
CA ALA A 11 6.31 9.38 -8.18
C ALA A 11 6.17 9.87 -9.64
N PRO A 12 7.27 10.09 -10.38
CA PRO A 12 7.21 10.56 -11.76
C PRO A 12 6.33 9.71 -12.69
N ASP A 13 6.26 8.39 -12.42
CA ASP A 13 5.56 7.41 -13.24
C ASP A 13 4.26 6.89 -12.61
N GLY A 14 3.75 7.53 -11.54
CA GLY A 14 2.51 7.12 -10.89
C GLY A 14 2.53 7.29 -9.36
N TYR A 15 2.04 6.30 -8.63
CA TYR A 15 2.04 6.29 -7.17
C TYR A 15 2.90 5.15 -6.64
N THR A 16 3.48 5.35 -5.46
CA THR A 16 4.14 4.31 -4.69
C THR A 16 3.47 4.17 -3.33
N ILE A 17 3.39 2.95 -2.83
CA ILE A 17 2.92 2.67 -1.48
C ILE A 17 4.09 2.13 -0.66
N THR A 18 4.28 2.66 0.55
CA THR A 18 5.32 2.23 1.49
C THR A 18 4.67 1.70 2.75
N ASN A 19 5.11 0.53 3.23
CA ASN A 19 4.67 0.03 4.52
C ASN A 19 5.41 0.75 5.65
N ILE A 20 4.74 1.68 6.32
CA ILE A 20 5.27 2.40 7.49
C ILE A 20 4.81 1.78 8.81
N SER A 21 4.04 0.69 8.77
CA SER A 21 3.67 -0.08 9.95
C SER A 21 4.87 -0.84 10.49
N ARG A 22 5.06 -0.82 11.81
CA ARG A 22 6.03 -1.71 12.48
C ARG A 22 5.45 -3.06 12.90
N MET A 23 4.13 -3.22 12.80
CA MET A 23 3.42 -4.40 13.34
C MET A 23 2.65 -5.19 12.29
N SER A 24 2.31 -4.56 11.18
CA SER A 24 1.48 -5.16 10.14
C SER A 24 2.27 -5.29 8.85
N LYS A 25 2.05 -6.40 8.14
CA LYS A 25 2.45 -6.53 6.75
C LYS A 25 1.35 -5.94 5.87
N ILE A 26 1.75 -5.40 4.72
CA ILE A 26 0.82 -4.94 3.69
C ILE A 26 1.02 -5.86 2.49
N VAL A 27 -0.07 -6.30 1.87
CA VAL A 27 0.00 -7.00 0.58
C VAL A 27 -0.57 -6.09 -0.48
N VAL A 28 0.18 -5.90 -1.56
CA VAL A 28 -0.23 -5.18 -2.76
C VAL A 28 -0.34 -6.21 -3.89
N ASP A 29 -1.56 -6.47 -4.35
CA ASP A 29 -1.90 -7.56 -5.25
C ASP A 29 -1.43 -8.92 -4.67
N SER A 30 -0.27 -9.41 -5.12
CA SER A 30 0.37 -10.63 -4.59
C SER A 30 1.70 -10.36 -3.88
N LEU A 31 2.14 -9.11 -3.79
CA LEU A 31 3.43 -8.72 -3.21
C LEU A 31 3.27 -8.32 -1.74
N GLU A 32 3.96 -9.04 -0.85
CA GLU A 32 4.03 -8.70 0.56
C GLU A 32 5.13 -7.64 0.80
N LEU A 33 4.77 -6.54 1.46
CA LEU A 33 5.65 -5.47 1.90
C LEU A 33 5.92 -5.57 3.40
N SER A 34 7.18 -5.77 3.75
CA SER A 34 7.70 -5.65 5.11
C SER A 34 7.81 -4.19 5.53
N PRO A 35 7.95 -3.90 6.84
CA PRO A 35 8.16 -2.53 7.33
C PRO A 35 9.35 -1.84 6.62
N GLY A 36 9.09 -0.69 6.00
CA GLY A 36 10.06 0.10 5.23
C GLY A 36 10.15 -0.25 3.75
N GLU A 37 9.52 -1.33 3.30
CA GLU A 37 9.47 -1.68 1.87
C GLU A 37 8.39 -0.89 1.14
N ALA A 38 8.67 -0.60 -0.13
CA ALA A 38 7.78 0.12 -1.01
C ALA A 38 7.56 -0.63 -2.32
N ALA A 39 6.40 -0.42 -2.92
CA ALA A 39 6.07 -0.92 -4.26
C ALA A 39 5.33 0.13 -5.08
N PRO A 40 5.40 0.03 -6.43
CA PRO A 40 4.48 0.74 -7.30
C PRO A 40 3.04 0.41 -6.93
N LEU A 41 2.18 1.42 -6.96
CA LEU A 41 0.74 1.27 -6.75
C LEU A 41 0.04 1.55 -8.08
N ALA A 42 -0.51 0.50 -8.68
CA ALA A 42 -1.19 0.59 -9.97
C ALA A 42 -2.68 0.88 -9.79
N GLN A 43 -3.32 1.30 -10.88
CA GLN A 43 -4.78 1.31 -10.97
C GLN A 43 -5.30 -0.12 -10.76
N ASP A 44 -6.42 -0.24 -10.03
CA ASP A 44 -7.08 -1.50 -9.71
C ASP A 44 -6.25 -2.45 -8.82
N SER A 45 -5.13 -1.98 -8.23
CA SER A 45 -4.37 -2.76 -7.26
C SER A 45 -5.24 -3.09 -6.03
N GLN A 46 -5.17 -4.33 -5.58
CA GLN A 46 -5.79 -4.80 -4.34
C GLN A 46 -4.82 -4.64 -3.17
N LEU A 47 -5.28 -4.04 -2.08
CA LEU A 47 -4.49 -3.82 -0.88
C LEU A 47 -5.07 -4.60 0.29
N PHE A 48 -4.24 -5.42 0.93
CA PHE A 48 -4.58 -6.09 2.18
C PHE A 48 -3.73 -5.51 3.30
N ILE A 49 -4.40 -4.90 4.29
CA ILE A 49 -3.78 -4.32 5.48
C ILE A 49 -4.39 -5.01 6.71
N GLY A 50 -3.69 -6.02 7.22
CA GLY A 50 -4.20 -6.87 8.30
C GLY A 50 -5.47 -7.62 7.89
N LYS A 51 -6.64 -7.19 8.39
CA LYS A 51 -7.96 -7.77 8.06
C LYS A 51 -8.79 -6.90 7.11
N VAL A 52 -8.23 -5.78 6.66
CA VAL A 52 -8.91 -4.83 5.77
C VAL A 52 -8.45 -5.09 4.35
N GLU A 53 -9.41 -5.20 3.44
CA GLU A 53 -9.20 -5.27 2.00
C GLU A 53 -9.69 -3.97 1.37
N LEU A 54 -8.88 -3.37 0.50
CA LEU A 54 -9.15 -2.12 -0.20
C LEU A 54 -8.84 -2.31 -1.69
N MET A 55 -9.59 -1.63 -2.55
CA MET A 55 -9.30 -1.53 -4.00
C MET A 55 -8.88 -0.10 -4.30
N VAL A 56 -7.83 0.08 -5.09
CA VAL A 56 -7.31 1.40 -5.45
C VAL A 56 -7.92 1.89 -6.75
N GLU A 57 -8.53 3.07 -6.68
CA GLU A 57 -9.00 3.84 -7.83
C GLU A 57 -8.27 5.18 -7.84
N VAL A 58 -7.62 5.51 -8.96
CA VAL A 58 -6.94 6.80 -9.18
C VAL A 58 -7.90 7.71 -9.93
N ILE A 59 -8.22 8.87 -9.35
CA ILE A 59 -9.13 9.88 -9.91
C ILE A 59 -8.33 11.15 -10.18
N ASP A 60 -8.47 11.74 -11.37
CA ASP A 60 -7.89 13.03 -11.77
C ASP A 60 -8.44 14.22 -10.96
#